data_AF-A0A6C0B9B3-F1
#
_entry.id   AF-A0A6C0B9B3-F1
#
_cell.length_a   1.000
_cell.length_b   1.000
_cell.length_c   1.000
_cell.angle_alpha   90.00
_cell.angle_beta   90.00
_cell.angle_gamma   90.00
#
_symmetry.space_group_name_H-M   'P 1'
#
loop_
_entity.id
_entity.type
_entity.pdbx_description
1 polymer ?
#
loop_
_entity_poly.entity_id
_entity_poly.type
_entity_poly.pdbx_seq_one_letter_code
_entity_poly.pdbx_strand_id
1 'polypeptide(L)'
;MTDATKTSFSSGDAVTILDQNTNQSFLGKMIRRNVELKIPKMPQYGFEVQYFVKLDEVSYKTILLEGWHIYASIVGQIKRCIVTSISGEDLKVQTYDPAIGHLPMQYDYTIKYKNIDCILISQNAFIITKI
;
A
#
# COMPACT_ATOMS: atom_id res chain seq x y z
N MET A 1 -27.72 -15.61 2.80
CA MET A 1 -26.77 -14.68 3.44
C MET A 1 -25.54 -15.48 3.79
N THR A 2 -24.51 -15.44 2.95
CA THR A 2 -23.27 -16.19 3.17
C THR A 2 -22.38 -15.42 4.13
N ASP A 3 -22.08 -16.06 5.26
CA ASP A 3 -21.04 -15.63 6.20
C ASP A 3 -19.76 -15.33 5.42
N ALA A 4 -19.43 -14.03 5.31
CA ALA A 4 -18.09 -13.62 4.94
C ALA A 4 -17.19 -14.08 6.10
N THR A 5 -16.53 -15.22 5.90
CA THR A 5 -15.45 -15.70 6.75
C THR A 5 -14.55 -14.51 7.00
N LYS A 6 -14.51 -14.03 8.26
CA LYS A 6 -13.57 -12.99 8.69
C LYS A 6 -12.18 -13.61 8.65
N THR A 7 -11.60 -13.74 7.47
CA THR A 7 -10.22 -14.19 7.28
C THR A 7 -9.33 -13.19 7.99
N SER A 8 -8.75 -13.62 9.11
CA SER A 8 -7.82 -12.80 9.87
C SER A 8 -6.45 -12.87 9.21
N PHE A 9 -5.95 -11.72 8.74
CA PHE A 9 -4.60 -11.59 8.22
C PHE A 9 -3.64 -11.18 9.34
N SER A 10 -2.53 -11.90 9.46
CA SER A 10 -1.44 -11.61 10.38
C SER A 10 -0.19 -11.15 9.62
N SER A 11 0.66 -10.37 10.29
CA SER A 11 1.98 -10.03 9.73
C SER A 11 2.76 -11.31 9.48
N GLY A 12 3.26 -11.48 8.25
CA GLY A 12 3.98 -12.66 7.83
C GLY A 12 3.21 -13.59 6.90
N ASP A 13 1.88 -13.49 6.87
CA ASP A 13 1.04 -14.38 6.05
C ASP A 13 1.36 -14.23 4.56
N ALA A 14 1.50 -15.35 3.86
CA ALA A 14 1.55 -15.37 2.40
C ALA A 14 0.13 -15.12 1.86
N VAL A 15 0.03 -14.22 0.88
CA VAL A 15 -1.26 -13.80 0.31
C VAL A 15 -1.20 -13.74 -1.20
N THR A 16 -2.34 -14.00 -1.82
CA THR A 16 -2.61 -13.71 -3.23
C THR A 16 -3.46 -12.44 -3.30
N ILE A 17 -3.11 -11.53 -4.21
CA ILE A 17 -3.81 -10.27 -4.44
C ILE A 17 -4.33 -10.28 -5.88
N LEU A 18 -5.64 -10.28 -6.05
CA LEU A 18 -6.31 -10.19 -7.34
C LEU A 18 -6.80 -8.76 -7.57
N ASP A 19 -6.30 -8.11 -8.61
CA ASP A 19 -6.82 -6.84 -9.11
C ASP A 19 -8.20 -7.05 -9.74
N GLN A 20 -9.22 -6.39 -9.21
CA GLN A 20 -10.59 -6.53 -9.67
C GLN A 20 -10.84 -5.91 -11.06
N ASN A 21 -9.99 -5.00 -11.51
CA ASN A 21 -10.13 -4.33 -12.81
C ASN A 21 -9.43 -5.10 -13.93
N THR A 22 -8.24 -5.63 -13.66
CA THR A 22 -7.41 -6.31 -14.67
C THR A 22 -7.49 -7.83 -14.61
N ASN A 23 -8.08 -8.39 -13.54
CA ASN A 23 -8.04 -9.82 -13.21
C ASN A 23 -6.62 -10.39 -13.09
N GLN A 24 -5.61 -9.54 -12.89
CA GLN A 24 -4.24 -9.99 -12.65
C GLN A 24 -4.05 -10.37 -11.19
N SER A 25 -3.28 -11.44 -10.97
CA SER A 25 -3.02 -11.99 -9.66
C SER A 25 -1.54 -11.83 -9.30
N PHE A 26 -1.28 -11.37 -8.09
CA PHE A 26 0.05 -11.12 -7.55
C PHE A 26 0.26 -11.90 -6.26
N LEU A 27 1.47 -12.42 -6.07
CA LEU A 27 1.86 -13.08 -4.82
C LEU A 27 2.55 -12.05 -3.92
N GLY A 28 2.21 -12.09 -2.64
CA GLY A 28 2.73 -11.15 -1.67
C GLY A 28 2.82 -11.69 -0.26
N LYS A 29 3.34 -10.85 0.62
CA LYS A 29 3.44 -11.10 2.05
C LYS A 29 2.75 -9.98 2.81
N MET A 30 1.78 -10.35 3.63
CA MET A 30 1.10 -9.41 4.52
C MET A 30 2.12 -8.84 5.50
N ILE A 31 2.28 -7.52 5.52
CA ILE A 31 3.16 -6.84 6.47
C ILE A 31 2.34 -6.37 7.66
N ARG A 32 1.23 -5.68 7.39
CA ARG A 32 0.40 -5.13 8.46
C ARG A 32 -0.99 -4.82 7.94
N ARG A 33 -1.99 -5.03 8.80
CA ARG A 33 -3.32 -4.46 8.59
C ARG A 33 -3.34 -3.00 9.03
N ASN A 34 -3.58 -2.09 8.11
CA ASN A 34 -3.85 -0.71 8.44
C ASN A 34 -5.34 -0.58 8.79
N VAL A 35 -5.64 -0.67 10.07
CA VAL A 35 -6.88 -0.09 10.59
C VAL A 35 -6.48 1.33 10.91
N GLU A 36 -6.88 2.32 10.09
CA GLU A 36 -6.60 3.71 10.44
C GLU A 36 -7.05 3.93 11.89
N LEU A 37 -6.14 4.53 12.68
CA LEU A 37 -6.30 4.77 14.10
C LEU A 37 -7.66 5.43 14.33
N LYS A 38 -8.62 4.67 14.87
CA LYS A 38 -9.88 5.23 15.35
C LYS A 38 -9.52 6.42 16.24
N ILE A 39 -9.97 7.62 15.88
CA ILE A 39 -9.79 8.76 16.77
C ILE A 39 -10.74 8.51 17.95
N PRO A 40 -10.22 8.34 19.18
CA PRO A 40 -11.07 8.01 20.31
C PRO A 40 -12.15 9.08 20.48
N LYS A 41 -13.42 8.64 20.61
CA LYS A 41 -14.60 9.49 20.88
C LYS A 41 -15.13 10.33 19.71
N MET A 42 -14.66 10.14 18.48
CA MET A 42 -15.36 10.67 17.30
C MET A 42 -16.19 9.57 16.63
N PRO A 43 -17.51 9.79 16.39
CA PRO A 43 -18.27 8.93 15.50
C PRO A 43 -17.70 9.09 14.09
N GLN A 44 -17.25 7.98 13.52
CA GLN A 44 -16.61 7.96 12.21
C GLN A 44 -17.30 6.91 11.36
N TYR A 45 -17.92 7.37 10.27
CA TYR A 45 -18.63 6.55 9.30
C TYR A 45 -17.75 6.36 8.06
N GLY A 46 -17.66 5.13 7.55
CA GLY A 46 -17.00 4.86 6.26
C GLY A 46 -15.52 4.45 6.30
N PHE A 47 -15.00 3.89 7.39
CA PHE A 47 -13.62 3.39 7.39
C PHE A 47 -13.46 2.11 6.58
N GLU A 48 -12.54 2.17 5.63
CA GLU A 48 -12.09 1.02 4.86
C GLU A 48 -10.90 0.35 5.53
N VAL A 49 -10.92 -0.99 5.53
CA VAL A 49 -9.76 -1.77 5.96
C VAL A 49 -8.75 -1.77 4.84
N GLN A 50 -7.57 -1.21 5.11
CA GLN A 50 -6.47 -1.24 4.16
C GLN A 50 -5.37 -2.20 4.65
N TYR A 51 -4.57 -2.71 3.72
CA TYR A 51 -3.54 -3.69 3.98
C TYR A 51 -2.22 -3.22 3.42
N PHE A 52 -1.16 -3.37 4.21
CA PHE A 52 0.20 -3.23 3.74
C PHE A 52 0.70 -4.58 3.28
N VAL A 53 1.04 -4.67 2.00
CA VAL A 53 1.54 -5.90 1.41
C VAL A 53 2.87 -5.65 0.73
N LYS A 54 3.80 -6.57 0.95
CA LYS A 54 5.08 -6.62 0.27
C LYS A 54 4.96 -7.56 -0.93
N LEU A 55 5.36 -7.06 -2.09
CA LEU A 55 5.39 -7.79 -3.35
C LEU A 55 6.84 -7.93 -3.82
N ASP A 56 7.03 -8.73 -4.87
CA ASP A 56 8.29 -8.72 -5.61
C ASP A 56 8.41 -7.51 -6.54
N GLU A 57 9.62 -7.29 -7.05
CA GLU A 57 9.92 -6.13 -7.91
C GLU A 57 9.11 -6.15 -9.21
N VAL A 58 8.89 -7.33 -9.79
CA VAL A 58 8.15 -7.52 -11.04
C VAL A 58 6.68 -7.14 -10.87
N SER A 59 6.07 -7.53 -9.74
CA SER A 59 4.70 -7.15 -9.42
C SER A 59 4.59 -5.64 -9.20
N TYR A 60 5.57 -5.01 -8.54
CA TYR A 60 5.58 -3.55 -8.37
C TYR A 60 5.60 -2.80 -9.70
N LYS A 61 6.41 -3.24 -10.68
CA LYS A 61 6.45 -2.64 -12.02
C LYS A 61 5.11 -2.73 -12.75
N THR A 62 4.35 -3.79 -12.47
CA THR A 62 3.05 -4.04 -13.11
C THR A 62 1.92 -3.26 -12.43
N ILE A 63 1.90 -3.20 -11.09
CA ILE A 63 0.75 -2.72 -10.31
C ILE A 63 0.81 -1.23 -9.96
N LEU A 64 2.01 -0.65 -9.83
CA LEU A 64 2.14 0.72 -9.33
C LEU A 64 1.76 1.74 -10.40
N LEU A 65 0.97 2.73 -9.98
CA LEU A 65 0.63 3.91 -10.78
C LEU A 65 1.00 5.19 -10.02
N GLU A 66 1.01 6.31 -10.73
CA GLU A 66 1.11 7.63 -10.10
C GLU A 66 -0.06 7.87 -9.12
N GLY A 67 0.21 8.57 -8.04
CA GLY A 67 -0.72 8.80 -6.92
C GLY A 67 -0.74 7.69 -5.86
N TRP A 68 -0.06 6.55 -6.07
CA TRP A 68 -0.11 5.44 -5.13
C TRP A 68 0.65 5.70 -3.83
N HIS A 69 0.09 5.22 -2.72
CA HIS A 69 0.69 5.28 -1.40
C HIS A 69 1.58 4.06 -1.13
N ILE A 70 2.85 4.31 -0.82
CA ILE A 70 3.85 3.29 -0.56
C ILE A 70 4.65 3.57 0.73
N TYR A 71 5.33 2.57 1.25
CA TYR A 71 6.44 2.74 2.17
C TYR A 71 7.74 2.38 1.46
N ALA A 72 8.71 3.29 1.51
CA ALA A 72 9.99 3.13 0.83
C ALA A 72 11.15 3.63 1.66
N SER A 73 12.34 3.11 1.40
CA SER A 73 13.59 3.57 2.00
C SER A 73 14.06 4.87 1.35
N ILE A 74 13.96 5.97 2.08
CA ILE A 74 14.39 7.33 1.70
C ILE A 74 15.52 7.75 2.64
N VAL A 75 16.72 7.93 2.08
CA VAL A 75 17.93 8.34 2.85
C VAL A 75 18.16 7.43 4.07
N GLY A 76 18.02 6.12 3.87
CA GLY A 76 18.25 5.11 4.91
C GLY A 76 17.10 4.91 5.92
N GLN A 77 15.98 5.62 5.76
CA GLN A 77 14.82 5.50 6.64
C GLN A 77 13.58 5.07 5.86
N ILE A 78 12.79 4.15 6.43
CA ILE A 78 11.50 3.77 5.86
C ILE A 78 10.50 4.89 6.10
N LYS A 79 9.98 5.50 5.03
CA LYS A 79 9.02 6.59 5.07
C LYS A 79 7.79 6.27 4.22
N ARG A 80 6.63 6.77 4.64
CA ARG A 80 5.42 6.77 3.84
C ARG A 80 5.57 7.81 2.73
N CYS A 81 5.24 7.41 1.51
CA CYS A 81 5.42 8.23 0.32
C CYS A 81 4.23 8.10 -0.64
N ILE A 82 4.09 9.06 -1.53
CA ILE A 82 3.19 9.05 -2.68
C ILE A 82 4.03 9.02 -3.94
N VAL A 83 3.73 8.11 -4.86
CA VAL A 83 4.38 8.06 -6.18
C VAL A 83 3.91 9.25 -7.00
N THR A 84 4.82 10.13 -7.40
CA THR A 84 4.51 11.31 -8.21
C THR A 84 4.83 11.13 -9.68
N SER A 85 5.78 10.25 -10.01
CA SER A 85 6.09 9.92 -11.40
C SER A 85 6.78 8.56 -11.51
N ILE A 86 6.53 7.86 -12.61
CA ILE A 86 7.15 6.57 -12.95
C ILE A 86 7.86 6.70 -14.30
N SER A 87 9.18 6.44 -14.33
CA SER A 87 9.98 6.50 -15.56
C SER A 87 10.97 5.33 -15.62
N GLY A 88 10.57 4.26 -16.32
CA GLY A 88 11.37 3.04 -16.41
C GLY A 88 11.60 2.44 -15.02
N GLU A 89 12.84 2.43 -14.56
CA GLU A 89 13.23 1.93 -13.23
C GLU A 89 13.20 2.98 -12.12
N ASP A 90 13.09 4.26 -12.50
CA ASP A 90 13.11 5.39 -11.57
C ASP A 90 11.69 5.80 -11.18
N LEU A 91 11.47 5.90 -9.88
CA LEU A 91 10.24 6.36 -9.27
C LEU A 91 10.52 7.69 -8.57
N LYS A 92 9.78 8.73 -8.91
CA LYS A 92 9.74 9.95 -8.10
C LYS A 92 8.66 9.80 -7.04
N VAL A 93 9.02 10.13 -5.82
CA VAL A 93 8.12 10.03 -4.67
C VAL A 93 8.22 11.26 -3.78
N GLN A 94 7.09 11.68 -3.24
CA GLN A 94 7.04 12.67 -2.17
C GLN A 94 6.77 11.96 -0.86
N THR A 95 7.43 12.38 0.21
CA THR A 95 7.06 11.89 1.53
C THR A 95 5.62 12.31 1.88
N TYR A 96 4.96 11.57 2.76
CA TYR A 96 3.58 11.86 3.13
C TYR A 96 3.37 11.57 4.60
N ASP A 97 2.85 12.58 5.31
CA ASP A 97 2.45 12.46 6.71
C ASP A 97 0.92 12.63 6.82
N PRO A 98 0.17 11.56 7.15
CA PRO A 98 -1.28 11.66 7.31
C PRO A 98 -1.72 12.57 8.45
N ALA A 99 -0.88 12.84 9.45
CA ALA A 99 -1.22 13.69 10.58
C ALA A 99 -1.18 15.19 10.24
N ILE A 100 -0.40 15.57 9.23
CA ILE A 100 -0.15 16.97 8.86
C ILE A 100 -0.81 17.30 7.50
N GLY A 101 -1.31 16.28 6.79
CA GLY A 101 -1.88 16.43 5.45
C GLY A 101 -0.81 16.69 4.39
N HIS A 102 -1.22 17.17 3.21
CA HIS A 102 -0.28 17.63 2.19
C HIS A 102 0.44 18.88 2.70
N LEU A 103 1.65 18.68 3.22
CA LEU A 103 2.57 19.77 3.51
C LEU A 103 2.93 20.48 2.18
N PRO A 104 2.81 21.80 2.09
CA PRO A 104 3.19 22.53 0.89
C PRO A 104 4.71 22.38 0.68
N MET A 105 5.10 21.94 -0.52
CA MET A 105 6.49 21.83 -1.01
C MET A 105 7.37 20.75 -0.35
N GLN A 106 6.99 19.48 -0.46
CA GLN A 106 7.95 18.40 -0.22
C GLN A 106 8.75 18.09 -1.48
N TYR A 107 10.08 17.94 -1.34
CA TYR A 107 10.97 17.57 -2.43
C TYR A 107 10.66 16.16 -2.94
N ASP A 108 10.68 15.98 -4.26
CA ASP A 108 10.65 14.67 -4.88
C ASP A 108 11.97 13.93 -4.65
N TYR A 109 11.89 12.72 -4.12
CA TYR A 109 13.01 11.80 -4.05
C TYR A 109 12.94 10.82 -5.21
N THR A 110 14.07 10.51 -5.82
CA THR A 110 14.16 9.43 -6.81
C THR A 110 14.55 8.13 -6.09
N ILE A 111 13.73 7.10 -6.24
CA ILE A 111 13.98 5.75 -5.73
C ILE A 111 13.85 4.71 -6.84
N LYS A 112 14.30 3.48 -6.56
CA LYS A 112 14.08 2.31 -7.42
C LYS A 112 13.01 1.40 -6.81
N TYR A 113 12.41 0.51 -7.60
CA TYR A 113 11.43 -0.48 -7.11
C TYR A 113 11.94 -1.34 -5.95
N LYS A 114 13.23 -1.73 -5.97
CA LYS A 114 13.86 -2.49 -4.87
C LYS A 114 13.90 -1.75 -3.52
N ASN A 115 13.69 -0.44 -3.52
CA ASN A 115 13.66 0.39 -2.32
C ASN A 115 12.25 0.46 -1.69
N ILE A 116 11.24 -0.10 -2.34
CA ILE A 116 9.88 -0.22 -1.81
C ILE A 116 9.86 -1.36 -0.80
N ASP A 117 9.34 -1.08 0.39
CA ASP A 117 9.16 -2.10 1.42
C ASP A 117 7.76 -2.72 1.35
N CYS A 118 6.72 -1.89 1.24
CA CYS A 118 5.35 -2.34 1.04
C CYS A 118 4.48 -1.28 0.38
N ILE A 119 3.34 -1.72 -0.17
CA ILE A 119 2.32 -0.86 -0.76
C ILE A 119 1.03 -0.94 0.05
N LEU A 120 0.23 0.12 -0.01
CA LEU A 120 -1.09 0.16 0.61
C LEU A 120 -2.15 -0.27 -0.41
N ILE A 121 -2.91 -1.31 -0.09
CA ILE A 121 -4.02 -1.80 -0.93
C ILE A 121 -5.35 -1.79 -0.16
N SER A 122 -6.45 -1.47 -0.85
CA SER A 122 -7.82 -1.51 -0.32
C SER A 122 -8.58 -2.73 -0.85
N GLN A 123 -9.49 -3.27 -0.02
CA GLN A 123 -10.39 -4.35 -0.41
C GLN A 123 -11.38 -4.00 -1.52
N ASN A 124 -11.56 -2.70 -1.80
CA ASN A 124 -12.42 -2.26 -2.90
C ASN A 124 -11.78 -2.46 -4.27
N ALA A 125 -10.45 -2.30 -4.35
CA ALA A 125 -9.72 -2.47 -5.61
C ALA A 125 -9.16 -3.90 -5.76
N PHE A 126 -8.92 -4.58 -4.65
CA PHE A 126 -8.23 -5.88 -4.63
C PHE A 126 -8.96 -6.92 -3.79
N ILE A 127 -9.03 -8.15 -4.28
CA ILE A 127 -9.40 -9.32 -3.49
C ILE A 127 -8.11 -9.93 -2.92
N ILE A 128 -8.05 -10.04 -1.59
CA ILE A 128 -6.89 -10.61 -0.90
C ILE A 128 -7.27 -11.98 -0.34
N THR A 129 -6.50 -13.00 -0.67
CA THR A 129 -6.72 -14.39 -0.24
C THR A 129 -5.48 -14.89 0.48
N LYS A 130 -5.65 -15.52 1.65
CA LYS A 130 -4.56 -16.18 2.36
C LYS A 130 -4.25 -17.53 1.70
N ILE A 131 -2.96 -17.84 1.55
CA ILE A 131 -2.46 -19.13 1.06
C ILE A 131 -2.28 -20.10 2.23
#